data_AF-A0A519UXK2-F1
#
_entry.id   AF-A0A519UXK2-F1
#
_cell.length_a   1.000
_cell.length_b   1.000
_cell.length_c   1.000
_cell.angle_alpha   90.00
_cell.angle_beta   90.00
_cell.angle_gamma   90.00
#
_symmetry.space_group_name_H-M   'P 1'
#
loop_
_entity.id
_entity.type
_entity.pdbx_description
1 polymer ?
#
loop_
_entity_poly.entity_id
_entity_poly.type
_entity_poly.pdbx_seq_one_letter_code
_entity_poly.pdbx_strand_id
1 'polypeptide(L)' 'MFKSYHNEQIGKEYSKVITMNKSPKTGAYSFKELIVHNDHVKDAIAGTHSK' A
#
# COMPACT_ATOMS: atom_id res chain seq x y z
N MET A 1 8.47 0.66 2.39
CA MET A 1 8.87 2.06 2.62
C MET A 1 7.71 2.93 2.19
N PHE A 2 6.98 3.53 3.13
CA PHE A 2 5.79 4.33 2.84
C PHE A 2 6.21 5.79 2.76
N LYS A 3 5.96 6.45 1.62
CA LYS A 3 6.08 7.90 1.49
C LYS A 3 4.72 8.50 1.81
N SER A 4 4.58 9.05 3.00
CA SER A 4 3.43 9.88 3.38
C SER A 4 3.59 11.25 2.72
N TYR A 5 2.59 11.66 1.93
CA TYR A 5 2.50 13.02 1.40
C TYR A 5 1.66 13.84 2.37
N HIS A 6 2.28 14.77 3.12
CA HIS A 6 1.54 15.75 3.90
C HIS A 6 1.12 16.91 2.98
N ASN A 7 -0.18 17.19 2.92
CA ASN A 7 -0.72 18.40 2.34
C ASN A 7 -1.54 19.09 3.43
N GLU A 8 -1.30 20.38 3.64
CA GLU A 8 -1.88 21.20 4.72
C GLU A 8 -3.33 21.57 4.38
N GLN A 9 -4.19 20.55 4.28
CA GLN A 9 -5.64 20.67 4.30
C GLN A 9 -6.19 19.49 5.11
N ILE A 10 -6.55 19.80 6.36
CA ILE A 10 -7.24 18.90 7.28
C ILE A 10 -8.53 18.42 6.60
N GLY A 11 -8.56 17.19 6.09
CA GLY A 11 -9.82 16.58 5.68
C GLY A 11 -9.80 15.41 4.72
N LYS A 12 -8.74 15.18 3.92
CA LYS A 12 -8.67 14.00 3.03
C LYS A 12 -7.24 13.52 2.87
N GLU A 13 -6.69 12.94 3.94
CA GLU A 13 -5.35 12.38 3.89
C GLU A 13 -5.39 11.01 3.20
N TYR A 14 -4.81 10.95 2.00
CA TYR A 14 -4.62 9.70 1.27
C TYR A 14 -3.15 9.29 1.28
N SER A 15 -2.91 8.00 1.44
CA SER A 15 -1.60 7.37 1.35
C SER A 15 -1.51 6.55 0.07
N LYS A 16 -0.37 6.66 -0.61
CA LYS A 16 0.00 5.71 -1.67
C LYS A 16 0.66 4.49 -1.03
N VAL A 17 -0.02 3.36 -1.09
CA VAL A 17 0.46 2.05 -0.66
C VAL A 17 1.04 1.32 -1.86
N ILE A 18 2.30 0.91 -1.78
CA ILE A 18 2.96 0.08 -2.79
C ILE A 18 3.21 -1.29 -2.16
N THR A 19 2.59 -2.32 -2.76
CA THR A 19 2.73 -3.72 -2.33
C THR A 19 3.56 -4.50 -3.35
N MET A 20 4.25 -5.53 -2.86
CA MET A 20 5.11 -6.39 -3.66
C MET A 20 4.63 -7.83 -3.50
N ASN A 21 4.37 -8.50 -4.62
CA ASN A 21 4.08 -9.93 -4.63
C ASN A 21 5.23 -10.69 -5.30
N LYS A 22 5.65 -11.81 -4.72
CA LYS A 22 6.69 -12.69 -5.27
C LYS A 22 6.01 -13.89 -5.93
N SER A 23 6.31 -14.11 -7.21
CA SER A 23 5.88 -15.32 -7.93
C SER A 23 6.48 -16.57 -7.27
N PRO A 24 5.67 -17.52 -6.78
CA PRO A 24 6.19 -18.75 -6.19
C PRO A 24 6.86 -19.65 -7.24
N LYS A 25 6.46 -19.52 -8.52
CA LYS A 25 6.95 -20.36 -9.62
C LYS A 25 8.26 -19.86 -10.21
N THR A 26 8.41 -18.54 -10.35
CA THR A 26 9.53 -17.94 -11.10
C THR A 26 10.43 -17.05 -10.23
N GLY A 27 10.02 -16.74 -9.01
CA GLY A 27 10.74 -15.83 -8.12
C GLY A 27 10.68 -14.35 -8.51
N ALA A 28 10.01 -14.02 -9.62
CA ALA A 28 9.83 -12.65 -10.09
C ALA A 28 8.99 -11.82 -9.11
N TYR A 29 9.34 -10.55 -8.95
CA TYR A 29 8.57 -9.60 -8.14
C TYR A 29 7.66 -8.77 -9.03
N SER A 30 6.41 -8.58 -8.59
CA SER A 30 5.45 -7.66 -9.19
C SER A 30 5.04 -6.61 -8.17
N PHE A 31 4.94 -5.37 -8.60
CA PHE A 31 4.57 -4.23 -7.76
C PHE A 31 3.15 -3.79 -8.09
N LYS A 32 2.37 -3.46 -7.06
CA LYS A 32 1.02 -2.91 -7.20
C LYS A 32 0.91 -1.64 -6.36
N GLU A 33 0.46 -0.55 -6.98
CA GLU A 33 0.19 0.72 -6.32
C GLU A 33 -1.31 0.86 -6.02
N LEU A 34 -1.64 1.40 -4.85
CA LEU A 34 -3.00 1.68 -4.42
C LEU A 34 -3.03 3.01 -3.65
N ILE A 35 -3.99 3.87 -3.92
CA ILE A 35 -4.24 5.07 -3.13
C ILE A 35 -5.38 4.77 -2.16
N VAL A 36 -5.14 4.89 -0.87
CA VAL A 36 -6.11 4.60 0.19
C VAL A 36 -6.20 5.74 1.17
N HIS A 37 -7.35 5.89 1.83
CA HIS A 37 -7.45 6.81 2.97
C HIS A 37 -6.51 6.34 4.09
N ASN A 38 -5.92 7.27 4.83
CA ASN A 38 -4.95 6.97 5.89
C ASN A 38 -5.48 5.95 6.90
N ASP A 39 -6.77 6.00 7.24
CA ASP A 39 -7.41 5.06 8.18
C ASP A 39 -7.37 3.61 7.69
N HIS A 40 -7.38 3.39 6.37
CA HIS A 40 -7.45 2.07 5.74
C HIS A 40 -6.09 1.56 5.24
N VAL A 41 -5.00 2.27 5.52
CA VAL A 41 -3.64 1.85 5.12
C VAL A 41 -3.29 0.49 5.72
N LYS A 42 -3.66 0.25 6.97
CA LYS A 42 -3.37 -1.02 7.67
C LYS A 42 -4.06 -2.21 6.99
N ASP A 43 -5.32 -2.05 6.63
CA ASP A 43 -6.12 -3.07 5.95
C ASP A 43 -5.55 -3.37 4.56
N ALA A 44 -5.15 -2.32 3.83
CA ALA A 44 -4.56 -2.43 2.50
C ALA A 44 -3.25 -3.24 2.49
N ILE A 45 -2.49 -3.20 3.59
CA ILE A 45 -1.25 -3.98 3.73
C ILE A 45 -1.54 -5.39 4.25
N ALA A 46 -2.48 -5.54 5.20
CA ALA A 46 -2.84 -6.83 5.80
C ALA A 46 -3.41 -7.83 4.78
N GLY A 47 -4.20 -7.37 3.81
CA GLY A 47 -4.74 -8.21 2.73
C GLY A 47 -3.68 -8.85 1.81
N THR A 48 -2.41 -8.44 1.91
CA THR A 48 -1.29 -9.07 1.17
C THR A 48 -0.54 -10.14 1.97
N HIS A 49 -0.91 -10.38 3.24
CA HIS A 49 -0.27 -11.36 4.12
C HIS A 49 -1.26 -12.33 4.80
N SER A 50 -2.45 -12.54 4.24
CA SER A 50 -3.28 -13.69 4.62
C SER A 50 -2.72 -14.93 3.92
N LYS A 51 -2.23 -15.87 4.74
CA LYS A 51 -1.70 -17.19 4.36
C LYS A 51 -2.57 -17.93 3.34
#